data_AF-A0A2T3APG8-F1
#
_entry.id   AF-A0A2T3APG8-F1
#
_cell.length_a   1.000
_cell.length_b   1.000
_cell.length_c   1.000
_cell.angle_alpha   90.00
_cell.angle_beta   90.00
_cell.angle_gamma   90.00
#
_symmetry.space_group_name_H-M   'P 1'
#
loop_
_entity.id
_entity.type
_entity.pdbx_description
1 polymer ?
#
loop_
_entity_poly.entity_id
_entity_poly.type
_entity_poly.pdbx_seq_one_letter_code
_entity_poly.pdbx_strand_id
1 'polypeptide(L)'
;MASQTAPRDFQHQPLIETLTNFYNLLAETCYIQTSDILLPPHGANFNPSLGATDGFSPSALTLLSQLPYLSEQCQTISLDGGSTNPLSYLTDPFPDEDGNLSRGSWPDARDPTCLGDEEMKLPEHMVAITLGNLYGTWLIYDLESRASPSILSQTF
;
A
#
# COMPACT_ATOMS: atom_id res chain seq x y z
N MET A 1 -21.61 -6.40 25.34
CA MET A 1 -20.25 -5.93 24.98
C MET A 1 -20.38 -5.23 23.65
N ALA A 2 -20.13 -3.92 23.62
CA ALA A 2 -20.35 -3.10 22.42
C ALA A 2 -19.21 -3.35 21.42
N SER A 3 -19.56 -3.80 20.21
CA SER A 3 -18.64 -3.84 19.08
C SER A 3 -18.27 -2.40 18.72
N GLN A 4 -17.08 -1.95 19.12
CA GLN A 4 -16.50 -0.71 18.65
C GLN A 4 -16.23 -0.88 17.15
N THR A 5 -17.10 -0.31 16.33
CA THR A 5 -16.87 -0.12 14.91
C THR A 5 -15.79 0.95 14.80
N ALA A 6 -14.62 0.59 14.29
CA ALA A 6 -13.56 1.55 14.02
C ALA A 6 -14.12 2.72 13.18
N PRO A 7 -13.74 3.97 13.45
CA PRO A 7 -14.22 5.11 12.68
C PRO A 7 -13.78 4.93 11.22
N ARG A 8 -14.76 4.81 10.31
CA ARG A 8 -14.48 4.88 8.88
C ARG A 8 -14.01 6.29 8.57
N ASP A 9 -12.84 6.41 7.98
CA ASP A 9 -12.32 7.71 7.59
C ASP A 9 -12.94 8.11 6.25
N PHE A 10 -14.06 8.83 6.31
CA PHE A 10 -14.82 9.23 5.12
C PHE A 10 -14.00 10.15 4.20
N GLN A 11 -12.92 10.77 4.70
CA GLN A 11 -12.05 11.64 3.90
C GLN A 11 -11.40 10.88 2.74
N HIS A 12 -11.01 9.62 2.97
CA HIS A 12 -10.23 8.83 2.02
C HIS A 12 -11.07 7.81 1.25
N GLN A 13 -12.40 7.85 1.43
CA GLN A 13 -13.36 6.98 0.75
C GLN A 13 -13.18 6.96 -0.79
N PRO A 14 -12.91 8.08 -1.48
CA PRO A 14 -12.69 8.04 -2.93
C PRO A 14 -11.49 7.18 -3.36
N LEU A 15 -10.40 7.16 -2.57
CA LEU A 15 -9.25 6.29 -2.85
C LEU A 15 -9.63 4.83 -2.67
N ILE A 16 -10.26 4.50 -1.54
CA ILE A 16 -10.67 3.14 -1.20
C ILE A 16 -11.59 2.58 -2.28
N GLU A 17 -12.60 3.35 -2.72
CA GLU A 17 -13.52 2.95 -3.79
C GLU A 17 -12.81 2.80 -5.13
N THR A 18 -11.90 3.72 -5.47
CA THR A 18 -11.14 3.65 -6.73
C THR A 18 -10.29 2.38 -6.80
N LEU A 19 -9.55 2.05 -5.73
CA LEU A 19 -8.75 0.82 -5.68
C LEU A 19 -9.61 -0.44 -5.69
N THR A 20 -10.72 -0.43 -4.94
CA THR A 20 -11.66 -1.56 -4.92
C THR A 20 -12.22 -1.83 -6.31
N ASN A 21 -12.68 -0.78 -7.00
CA ASN A 21 -13.22 -0.88 -8.35
C ASN A 21 -12.15 -1.31 -9.36
N PHE A 22 -10.93 -0.78 -9.23
CA PHE A 22 -9.83 -1.16 -10.11
C PHE A 22 -9.48 -2.65 -9.97
N TYR A 23 -9.34 -3.18 -8.75
CA TYR A 23 -9.05 -4.60 -8.55
C TYR A 23 -10.21 -5.50 -8.99
N ASN A 24 -11.46 -5.09 -8.75
CA ASN A 24 -12.61 -5.81 -9.27
C ASN A 24 -12.61 -5.86 -10.80
N LEU A 25 -12.26 -4.75 -11.47
CA LEU A 25 -12.12 -4.71 -12.93
C LEU A 25 -11.01 -5.66 -13.43
N LEU A 26 -9.89 -5.76 -12.71
CA LEU A 26 -8.84 -6.74 -13.03
C LEU A 26 -9.36 -8.18 -12.90
N ALA A 27 -10.18 -8.47 -11.89
CA ALA A 27 -10.78 -9.78 -11.73
C ALA A 27 -11.83 -10.08 -12.81
N GLU A 28 -12.68 -9.11 -13.14
CA GLU A 28 -13.71 -9.23 -14.19
C GLU A 28 -13.11 -9.44 -15.59
N THR A 29 -11.91 -8.88 -15.83
CA THR A 29 -11.15 -9.07 -17.06
C THR A 29 -10.26 -10.31 -17.05
N CYS A 30 -10.39 -11.16 -16.02
CA CYS A 30 -9.61 -12.38 -15.80
C CYS A 30 -8.09 -12.16 -15.70
N TYR A 31 -7.66 -10.94 -15.36
CA TYR A 31 -6.25 -10.63 -15.11
C TYR A 31 -5.77 -11.21 -13.78
N ILE A 32 -6.66 -11.22 -12.78
CA ILE A 32 -6.50 -11.88 -11.48
C ILE A 32 -7.75 -12.71 -11.15
N GLN A 33 -7.71 -13.54 -10.10
CA GLN A 33 -8.92 -14.17 -9.55
C GLN A 33 -9.57 -13.25 -8.52
N THR A 34 -10.90 -13.32 -8.37
CA THR A 34 -11.60 -12.58 -7.30
C THR A 34 -11.11 -12.97 -5.90
N SER A 35 -10.65 -14.22 -5.71
CA SER A 35 -10.06 -14.69 -4.45
C SER A 35 -8.73 -14.03 -4.10
N ASP A 36 -8.08 -13.38 -5.07
CA ASP A 36 -6.82 -12.66 -4.85
C ASP A 36 -7.05 -11.27 -4.25
N ILE A 37 -8.30 -10.78 -4.21
CA ILE A 37 -8.64 -9.48 -3.63
C ILE A 37 -8.90 -9.63 -2.14
N LEU A 38 -8.03 -9.03 -1.34
CA LEU A 38 -8.11 -9.01 0.12
C LEU A 38 -8.83 -7.73 0.57
N LEU A 39 -10.08 -7.87 1.00
CA LEU A 39 -10.89 -6.75 1.48
C LEU A 39 -10.76 -6.57 3.00
N PRO A 40 -10.77 -5.33 3.52
CA PRO A 40 -10.78 -5.06 4.95
C PRO A 40 -12.07 -5.59 5.62
N PRO A 41 -12.08 -5.86 6.94
CA PRO A 41 -10.97 -5.66 7.88
C PRO A 41 -9.92 -6.79 7.83
N HIS A 42 -8.64 -6.43 7.92
CA HIS A 42 -7.50 -7.34 7.75
C HIS A 42 -7.10 -8.12 9.00
N GLY A 43 -7.61 -7.74 10.18
CA GLY A 43 -7.36 -8.44 11.43
C GLY A 43 -5.87 -8.52 11.79
N ALA A 44 -5.40 -9.72 12.13
CA ALA A 44 -4.01 -9.96 12.56
C ALA A 44 -2.97 -9.78 11.45
N ASN A 45 -3.39 -9.74 10.19
CA ASN A 45 -2.48 -9.59 9.05
C ASN A 45 -2.03 -8.14 8.85
N PHE A 46 -2.65 -7.18 9.52
CA PHE A 46 -2.22 -5.78 9.47
C PHE A 46 -1.52 -5.40 10.77
N ASN A 47 -0.24 -5.03 10.68
CA ASN A 47 0.61 -4.75 11.82
C ASN A 47 0.90 -3.25 11.98
N PRO A 48 0.02 -2.47 12.66
CA PRO A 48 0.20 -1.03 12.81
C PRO A 48 1.41 -0.67 13.67
N SER A 49 1.87 -1.57 14.56
CA SER A 49 3.06 -1.33 15.39
C SER A 49 4.33 -1.31 14.55
N LEU A 50 4.41 -2.18 13.53
CA LEU A 50 5.51 -2.19 12.58
C LEU A 50 5.51 -0.90 11.75
N GLY A 51 4.38 -0.55 11.15
CA GLY A 51 4.28 0.71 10.40
C GLY A 51 4.57 1.97 11.24
N ALA A 52 4.19 2.00 12.51
CA ALA A 52 4.57 3.10 13.41
C ALA A 52 6.09 3.17 13.62
N THR A 53 6.78 2.02 13.68
CA THR A 53 8.24 1.95 13.80
C THR A 53 8.94 2.45 12.54
N ASP A 54 8.33 2.24 11.37
CA ASP A 54 8.81 2.73 10.06
C ASP A 54 8.41 4.18 9.75
N GLY A 55 7.83 4.88 10.73
CA GLY A 55 7.56 6.32 10.66
C GLY A 55 6.28 6.70 9.92
N PHE A 56 5.28 5.82 9.89
CA PHE A 56 3.93 6.17 9.42
C PHE A 56 3.12 6.83 10.54
N SER A 57 2.37 7.88 10.19
CA SER A 57 1.47 8.56 11.12
C SER A 57 0.24 7.69 11.47
N PRO A 58 -0.43 7.91 12.61
CA PRO A 58 -1.64 7.17 12.98
C PRO A 58 -2.77 7.27 11.93
N SER A 59 -2.91 8.41 11.26
CA SER A 59 -3.88 8.60 10.17
C SER A 59 -3.51 7.76 8.95
N ALA A 60 -2.23 7.72 8.57
CA ALA A 60 -1.74 6.85 7.50
C ALA A 60 -2.03 5.38 7.81
N LEU A 61 -1.72 4.91 9.02
CA LEU A 61 -2.02 3.55 9.45
C LEU A 61 -3.52 3.23 9.45
N THR A 62 -4.34 4.21 9.83
CA THR A 62 -5.80 4.09 9.79
C THR A 62 -6.31 3.92 8.35
N LEU A 63 -5.79 4.69 7.40
CA LEU A 63 -6.09 4.54 5.97
C LEU A 63 -5.61 3.19 5.43
N LEU A 64 -4.36 2.83 5.68
CA LEU A 64 -3.77 1.56 5.21
C LEU A 64 -4.56 0.35 5.72
N SER A 65 -5.12 0.40 6.92
CA SER A 65 -5.98 -0.68 7.45
C SER A 65 -7.32 -0.84 6.71
N GLN A 66 -7.72 0.16 5.92
CA GLN A 66 -9.00 0.23 5.19
C GLN A 66 -8.84 0.02 3.68
N LEU A 67 -7.61 -0.02 3.15
CA LEU A 67 -7.40 -0.26 1.73
C LEU A 67 -7.70 -1.73 1.37
N PRO A 68 -8.24 -2.00 0.16
CA PRO A 68 -8.17 -3.32 -0.41
C PRO A 68 -6.72 -3.62 -0.84
N TYR A 69 -6.29 -4.86 -0.71
CA TYR A 69 -4.98 -5.32 -1.17
C TYR A 69 -5.12 -6.49 -2.14
N LEU A 70 -4.08 -6.73 -2.92
CA LEU A 70 -3.94 -7.98 -3.66
C LEU A 70 -3.12 -8.98 -2.83
N SER A 71 -3.42 -10.26 -3.00
CA SER A 71 -2.71 -11.36 -2.37
C SER A 71 -1.25 -11.40 -2.79
N GLU A 72 -0.41 -12.10 -2.03
CA GLU A 72 1.01 -12.25 -2.35
C GLU A 72 1.25 -12.89 -3.72
N GLN A 73 0.32 -13.75 -4.16
CA GLN A 73 0.35 -14.37 -5.49
C GLN A 73 0.26 -13.33 -6.62
N CYS A 74 -0.28 -12.15 -6.33
CA CYS A 74 -0.45 -11.06 -7.27
C CYS A 74 0.64 -9.97 -7.14
N GLN A 75 1.59 -10.06 -6.20
CA GLN A 75 2.61 -9.00 -6.02
C GLN A 75 3.55 -8.85 -7.22
N THR A 76 3.72 -9.91 -8.02
CA THR A 76 4.58 -9.90 -9.21
C THR A 76 3.86 -9.44 -10.47
N ILE A 77 2.53 -9.23 -10.42
CA ILE A 77 1.80 -8.71 -11.58
C ILE A 77 2.19 -7.25 -11.80
N SER A 78 2.33 -6.89 -13.06
CA SER A 78 2.56 -5.52 -13.46
C SER A 78 1.25 -4.90 -13.93
N LEU A 79 0.76 -3.92 -13.18
CA LEU A 79 -0.53 -3.26 -13.42
C LEU A 79 -0.56 -2.49 -14.76
N ASP A 80 0.60 -2.09 -15.25
CA ASP A 80 0.80 -1.38 -16.53
C ASP A 80 1.40 -2.28 -17.63
N GLY A 81 1.58 -3.58 -17.37
CA GLY A 81 2.28 -4.50 -18.26
C GLY A 81 3.78 -4.25 -18.42
N GLY A 82 4.34 -3.33 -17.63
CA GLY A 82 5.76 -3.04 -17.55
C GLY A 82 6.34 -3.30 -16.16
N SER A 83 6.27 -2.30 -15.28
CA SER A 83 7.10 -2.24 -14.07
C SER A 83 6.41 -1.60 -12.86
N THR A 84 5.11 -1.35 -12.93
CA THR A 84 4.30 -0.89 -11.78
C THR A 84 3.66 -2.08 -11.07
N ASN A 85 4.07 -2.36 -9.83
CA ASN A 85 3.57 -3.47 -9.03
C ASN A 85 2.62 -2.98 -7.93
N PRO A 86 1.58 -3.76 -7.58
CA PRO A 86 0.72 -3.43 -6.45
C PRO A 86 1.50 -3.56 -5.13
N LEU A 87 1.28 -2.65 -4.20
CA LEU A 87 1.90 -2.68 -2.88
C LEU A 87 0.89 -3.20 -1.84
N SER A 88 1.35 -4.11 -0.98
CA SER A 88 0.54 -4.65 0.13
C SER A 88 1.24 -4.45 1.46
N TYR A 89 0.52 -3.90 2.43
CA TYR A 89 1.01 -3.71 3.80
C TYR A 89 0.57 -4.86 4.74
N LEU A 90 0.17 -6.00 4.16
CA LEU A 90 -0.24 -7.19 4.90
C LEU A 90 0.88 -8.23 5.02
N THR A 91 1.99 -8.03 4.31
CA THR A 91 3.14 -8.91 4.36
C THR A 91 4.14 -8.37 5.38
N ASP A 92 4.24 -9.05 6.52
CA ASP A 92 5.27 -8.77 7.50
C ASP A 92 6.66 -9.21 6.95
N PRO A 93 7.75 -8.53 7.35
CA PRO A 93 9.11 -8.88 6.95
C PRO A 93 9.43 -10.33 7.35
N PHE A 94 9.94 -11.11 6.41
CA PHE A 94 10.34 -12.50 6.61
C PHE A 94 11.84 -12.65 6.38
N PRO A 95 12.54 -13.52 7.12
CA PRO A 95 13.96 -13.77 6.87
C PRO A 95 14.16 -14.38 5.47
N ASP A 96 15.10 -13.83 4.71
CA ASP A 96 15.59 -14.38 3.46
C ASP A 96 16.47 -15.63 3.71
N GLU A 97 16.96 -16.25 2.63
CA GLU A 97 17.79 -17.47 2.70
C GLU A 97 19.11 -17.26 3.46
N ASP A 98 19.58 -16.01 3.55
CA ASP A 98 20.78 -15.61 4.27
C ASP A 98 20.50 -15.19 5.72
N GLY A 99 19.24 -15.25 6.16
CA GLY A 99 18.80 -14.87 7.50
C GLY A 99 18.68 -13.37 7.72
N ASN A 100 18.80 -12.55 6.67
CA ASN A 100 18.46 -11.14 6.73
C ASN A 100 16.95 -11.01 6.65
N LEU A 101 16.35 -10.18 7.51
CA LEU A 101 14.94 -9.85 7.33
C LEU A 101 14.78 -9.14 5.98
N SER A 102 13.95 -9.69 5.10
CA SER A 102 13.41 -8.90 4.00
C SER A 102 12.85 -7.64 4.64
N ARG A 103 13.13 -6.48 4.05
CA ARG A 103 12.67 -5.22 4.66
C ARG A 103 11.15 -5.22 4.78
N GLY A 104 10.44 -6.09 4.04
CA GLY A 104 9.00 -6.09 3.96
C GLY A 104 8.53 -4.87 3.18
N SER A 105 7.24 -4.79 2.93
CA SER A 105 6.69 -3.69 2.14
C SER A 105 6.76 -2.33 2.85
N TRP A 106 6.92 -2.30 4.18
CA TRP A 106 6.87 -1.08 4.98
C TRP A 106 8.06 -0.13 4.77
N PRO A 107 9.33 -0.54 4.87
CA PRO A 107 10.47 0.36 4.69
C PRO A 107 10.66 0.74 3.22
N ASP A 108 10.38 -0.19 2.30
CA ASP A 108 10.51 0.06 0.86
C ASP A 108 9.44 1.07 0.39
N ALA A 109 8.22 0.98 0.94
CA ALA A 109 7.16 1.96 0.69
C ALA A 109 7.50 3.39 1.13
N ARG A 110 8.44 3.54 2.07
CA ARG A 110 8.90 4.84 2.59
C ARG A 110 10.00 5.45 1.76
N ASP A 111 10.71 4.65 0.95
CA ASP A 111 11.85 5.09 0.15
C ASP A 111 11.65 4.76 -1.34
N PRO A 112 10.91 5.60 -2.09
CA PRO A 112 10.72 5.44 -3.52
C PRO A 112 12.01 5.45 -4.34
N THR A 113 13.07 6.03 -3.80
CA THR A 113 14.37 6.13 -4.48
C THR A 113 15.21 4.87 -4.33
N CYS A 114 14.89 4.03 -3.33
CA CYS A 114 15.69 2.89 -2.91
C CYS A 114 17.17 3.24 -2.61
N LEU A 115 17.47 4.51 -2.32
CA LEU A 115 18.84 4.98 -2.05
C LEU A 115 19.21 4.91 -0.57
N GLY A 116 18.24 4.66 0.32
CA GLY A 116 18.44 4.61 1.76
C GLY A 116 18.72 5.97 2.40
N ASP A 117 18.48 7.06 1.67
CA ASP A 117 18.66 8.42 2.18
C ASP A 117 17.42 8.84 2.99
N GLU A 118 17.60 9.06 4.29
CA GLU A 118 16.52 9.48 5.20
C GLU A 118 15.87 10.81 4.76
N GLU A 119 16.62 11.72 4.11
CA GLU A 119 16.08 13.00 3.63
C GLU A 119 15.18 12.84 2.39
N MET A 120 15.33 11.72 1.67
CA MET A 120 14.54 11.40 0.48
C MET A 120 13.34 10.49 0.77
N LYS A 121 13.21 10.01 2.02
CA LYS A 121 12.04 9.24 2.44
C LYS A 121 10.78 10.10 2.41
N LEU A 122 9.66 9.45 2.15
CA LEU A 122 8.36 10.11 2.13
C LEU A 122 8.04 10.73 3.50
N PRO A 123 7.25 11.81 3.58
CA PRO A 123 6.69 12.30 4.84
C PRO A 123 5.76 11.27 5.51
N GLU A 124 5.60 11.31 6.83
CA GLU A 124 4.80 10.33 7.62
C GLU A 124 3.29 10.28 7.27
N HIS A 125 2.78 11.31 6.61
CA HIS A 125 1.40 11.43 6.13
C HIS A 125 1.24 11.04 4.66
N MET A 126 2.30 10.60 3.99
CA MET A 126 2.24 10.09 2.62
C MET A 126 2.37 8.58 2.62
N VAL A 127 1.55 7.93 1.80
CA VAL A 127 1.55 6.47 1.64
C VAL A 127 1.74 6.10 0.18
N ALA A 128 2.67 5.19 -0.09
CA ALA A 128 2.79 4.58 -1.41
C ALA A 128 1.65 3.56 -1.61
N ILE A 129 1.09 3.53 -2.81
CA ILE A 129 0.01 2.61 -3.23
C ILE A 129 0.55 1.55 -4.22
N THR A 130 1.58 1.92 -4.99
CA THR A 130 2.29 1.03 -5.90
C THR A 130 3.78 1.18 -5.73
N LEU A 131 4.53 0.16 -6.12
CA LEU A 131 5.98 0.21 -6.29
C LEU A 131 6.29 0.35 -7.78
N GLY A 132 7.05 1.39 -8.14
CA GLY A 132 7.60 1.54 -9.47
C GLY A 132 9.01 0.96 -9.55
N ASN A 133 9.20 -0.09 -10.35
CA ASN A 133 10.52 -0.58 -10.73
C ASN A 133 11.12 0.29 -11.85
N LEU A 134 12.12 -0.19 -12.59
CA LEU A 134 12.96 0.58 -13.53
C LEU A 134 12.22 1.54 -14.49
N TYR A 135 10.98 1.22 -14.90
CA TYR A 135 10.10 2.07 -15.71
C TYR A 135 8.69 2.20 -15.14
N GLY A 136 8.54 1.79 -13.88
CA GLY A 136 7.26 1.74 -13.19
C GLY A 136 6.88 3.10 -12.61
N THR A 137 5.65 3.17 -12.14
CA THR A 137 5.11 4.37 -11.51
C THR A 137 4.88 4.13 -10.04
N TRP A 138 5.45 5.01 -9.22
CA TRP A 138 5.06 5.15 -7.82
C TRP A 138 3.82 6.01 -7.75
N LEU A 139 2.70 5.44 -7.32
CA LEU A 139 1.49 6.18 -6.97
C LEU A 139 1.56 6.49 -5.49
N ILE A 140 1.71 7.76 -5.16
CA ILE A 140 1.84 8.23 -3.77
C ILE A 140 0.63 9.05 -3.41
N TYR A 141 0.02 8.71 -2.28
CA TYR A 141 -1.16 9.36 -1.75
C TYR A 141 -0.79 10.20 -0.53
N ASP A 142 -1.05 11.50 -0.63
CA ASP A 142 -0.90 12.47 0.45
C ASP A 142 -2.22 12.61 1.22
N LEU A 143 -2.20 12.25 2.51
CA LEU A 143 -3.38 12.35 3.38
C LEU A 143 -3.74 13.80 3.75
N GLU A 144 -2.78 14.72 3.71
CA GLU A 144 -2.93 16.11 4.14
C GLU A 144 -3.22 17.08 2.99
N SER A 145 -3.11 16.63 1.73
CA SER A 145 -3.42 17.46 0.56
C SER A 145 -4.86 17.97 0.60
N ARG A 146 -5.01 19.27 0.88
CA ARG A 146 -6.31 19.97 0.98
C ARG A 146 -6.95 20.25 -0.38
N ALA A 147 -6.25 19.97 -1.48
CA ALA A 147 -6.68 20.31 -2.83
C ALA A 147 -7.03 19.04 -3.62
N SER A 148 -8.00 18.27 -3.13
CA SER A 148 -8.30 16.92 -3.64
C SER A 148 -7.10 15.96 -3.41
N PRO A 149 -7.33 14.69 -3.07
CA PRO A 149 -6.24 13.73 -3.04
C PRO A 149 -5.60 13.62 -4.43
N SER A 150 -4.41 14.18 -4.58
CA SER A 150 -3.64 14.18 -5.81
C SER A 150 -2.67 13.00 -5.74
N ILE A 151 -2.83 12.04 -6.65
CA ILE A 151 -1.85 10.98 -6.85
C ILE A 151 -0.64 11.61 -7.54
N LEU A 152 0.49 11.65 -6.83
CA LEU A 152 1.76 12.01 -7.44
C LEU A 152 2.30 10.77 -8.16
N SER A 153 2.61 10.94 -9.45
CA SER A 153 3.29 9.94 -10.27
C SER A 153 4.75 10.33 -10.39
N GLN A 154 5.67 9.50 -9.89
CA GLN A 154 7.09 9.60 -10.20
C GLN A 154 7.51 8.44 -11.10
N THR A 155 8.25 8.78 -12.16
CA THR A 155 8.90 7.85 -13.08
C THR A 155 10.38 8.21 -13.05
N PHE A 156 11.24 7.23 -12.79
CA PHE A 156 12.69 7.40 -12.77
C PHE A 156 13.31 7.15 -14.15
#